data_AF-D6ZT92-F1
#
_entry.id   AF-D6ZT92-F1
#
_cell.length_a   1.000
_cell.length_b   1.000
_cell.length_c   1.000
_cell.angle_alpha   90.00
_cell.angle_beta   90.00
_cell.angle_gamma   90.00
#
_symmetry.space_group_name_H-M   'P 1'
#
loop_
_entity.id
_entity.type
_entity.pdbx_description
1 polymer ?
#
loop_
_entity_poly.entity_id
_entity_poly.type
_entity_poly.pdbx_seq_one_letter_code
_entity_poly.pdbx_strand_id
1 'polypeptide(L)'
;MNTEPNKPFLFTEYGADTDAGAHKLPSVQWSEEYQCEYLTMQHEVFDMFEAVVGEQVWNLCDFQTGEGIMRVDGNKKGVFTRDRQPKAAAYVLRERWETK
;
A
#
# COMPACT_ATOMS: atom_id res chain seq x y z
N MET A 1 -20.99 -11.54 9.60
CA MET A 1 -20.01 -12.19 8.70
C MET A 1 -19.68 -13.52 9.34
N ASN A 2 -20.01 -14.65 8.72
CA ASN A 2 -19.61 -15.95 9.27
C ASN A 2 -18.11 -16.07 9.02
N THR A 3 -17.31 -15.65 9.99
CA THR A 3 -15.88 -15.93 9.97
C THR A 3 -15.71 -17.42 10.20
N GLU A 4 -14.93 -18.07 9.35
CA GLU A 4 -14.44 -19.42 9.61
C GLU A 4 -13.45 -19.31 10.78
N PRO A 5 -13.84 -19.67 12.02
CA PRO A 5 -12.95 -19.48 13.15
C PRO A 5 -11.72 -20.39 12.96
N ASN A 6 -10.55 -19.94 13.38
CA ASN A 6 -9.29 -20.69 13.38
C ASN A 6 -8.57 -20.87 12.02
N LYS A 7 -8.91 -20.10 10.98
CA LYS A 7 -8.10 -20.05 9.76
C LYS A 7 -7.22 -18.79 9.76
N PRO A 8 -5.91 -18.90 9.43
CA PRO A 8 -5.05 -17.73 9.29
C PRO A 8 -5.49 -16.88 8.09
N PHE A 9 -5.39 -15.56 8.24
CA PHE A 9 -5.65 -14.56 7.21
C PHE A 9 -4.34 -13.88 6.81
N LEU A 10 -4.09 -13.84 5.50
CA LEU A 10 -2.98 -13.11 4.90
C LEU A 10 -3.58 -12.06 3.98
N PHE A 11 -3.27 -10.78 4.21
CA PHE A 11 -3.59 -9.74 3.24
C PHE A 11 -2.60 -9.83 2.08
N THR A 12 -3.07 -10.31 0.92
CA THR A 12 -2.23 -10.46 -0.26
C THR A 12 -2.14 -9.21 -1.12
N GLU A 13 -3.11 -8.30 -0.99
CA GLU A 13 -3.12 -7.01 -1.67
C GLU A 13 -3.77 -5.93 -0.79
N TYR A 14 -3.09 -4.80 -0.62
CA TYR A 14 -3.62 -3.55 -0.11
C TYR A 14 -2.70 -2.42 -0.59
N GLY A 15 -3.26 -1.29 -1.03
CA GLY A 15 -2.49 -0.16 -1.53
C GLY A 15 -3.32 0.91 -2.25
N ALA A 16 -2.73 2.08 -2.46
CA ALA A 16 -3.32 3.22 -3.15
C ALA A 16 -2.46 3.61 -4.36
N ASP A 17 -3.07 4.00 -5.49
CA ASP A 17 -2.29 4.58 -6.59
C ASP A 17 -1.71 5.91 -6.10
N THR A 18 -0.43 6.13 -6.39
CA THR A 18 0.37 7.27 -5.91
C THR A 18 1.34 7.71 -6.98
N ASP A 19 1.21 8.96 -7.43
CA ASP A 19 2.15 9.52 -8.39
C ASP A 19 3.36 10.09 -7.66
N ALA A 20 4.57 9.69 -8.06
CA ALA A 20 5.80 10.08 -7.36
C ALA A 20 6.03 11.59 -7.50
N GLY A 21 6.28 12.27 -6.38
CA GLY A 21 6.40 13.72 -6.31
C GLY A 21 5.07 14.48 -6.21
N ALA A 22 3.92 13.80 -6.23
CA ALA A 22 2.64 14.44 -5.93
C ALA A 22 2.48 14.58 -4.41
N HIS A 23 2.60 15.81 -3.91
CA HIS A 23 2.47 16.12 -2.49
C HIS A 23 1.28 17.04 -2.22
N LYS A 24 0.57 16.83 -1.10
CA LYS A 24 -0.51 17.71 -0.69
C LYS A 24 -0.78 17.71 0.82
N LEU A 25 -1.19 18.87 1.33
CA LEU A 25 -1.73 19.05 2.68
C LEU A 25 -3.10 19.76 2.60
N PRO A 26 -4.21 19.15 3.07
CA PRO A 26 -4.30 17.74 3.51
C PRO A 26 -4.03 16.77 2.35
N SER A 27 -3.74 15.51 2.71
CA SER A 27 -3.54 14.46 1.71
C SER A 27 -4.77 14.31 0.80
N VAL A 28 -4.54 13.83 -0.41
CA VAL A 28 -5.59 13.39 -1.32
C VAL A 28 -5.18 12.12 -2.03
N GLN A 29 -6.14 11.35 -2.53
CA GLN A 29 -5.86 10.23 -3.43
C GLN A 29 -4.84 10.66 -4.50
N TRP A 30 -3.86 9.79 -4.79
CA TRP A 30 -2.68 10.02 -5.64
C TRP A 30 -1.49 10.75 -5.00
N SER A 31 -1.65 11.43 -3.87
CA SER A 31 -0.49 12.01 -3.16
C SER A 31 0.32 10.96 -2.39
N GLU A 32 1.61 11.23 -2.17
CA GLU A 32 2.48 10.37 -1.36
C GLU A 32 2.01 10.30 0.10
N GLU A 33 1.53 11.41 0.66
CA GLU A 33 0.99 11.44 2.02
C GLU A 33 -0.23 10.52 2.17
N TYR A 34 -1.10 10.46 1.15
CA TYR A 34 -2.26 9.58 1.19
C TYR A 34 -1.88 8.10 1.14
N GLN A 35 -0.81 7.74 0.42
CA GLN A 35 -0.28 6.36 0.45
C GLN A 35 0.15 5.98 1.87
N CYS A 36 0.86 6.89 2.55
CA CYS A 36 1.34 6.69 3.92
C CYS A 36 0.18 6.55 4.91
N GLU A 37 -0.79 7.47 4.85
CA GLU A 37 -1.99 7.45 5.70
C GLU A 37 -2.84 6.19 5.47
N TYR A 38 -3.04 5.80 4.21
CA TYR A 38 -3.74 4.57 3.86
C TYR A 38 -3.06 3.34 4.45
N LEU A 39 -1.74 3.20 4.28
CA LEU A 39 -1.01 2.04 4.80
C LEU A 39 -1.04 2.01 6.32
N THR A 40 -0.84 3.15 6.98
CA THR A 40 -0.89 3.27 8.45
C THR A 40 -2.23 2.79 8.99
N MET A 41 -3.33 3.23 8.39
CA MET A 41 -4.67 2.79 8.81
C MET A 41 -4.89 1.28 8.59
N GLN A 42 -4.42 0.72 7.47
CA GLN A 42 -4.51 -0.73 7.24
C GLN A 42 -3.73 -1.51 8.30
N HIS A 43 -2.52 -1.05 8.64
CA HIS A 43 -1.70 -1.67 9.68
C HIS A 43 -2.37 -1.66 11.06
N GLU A 44 -3.00 -0.54 11.44
CA GLU A 44 -3.82 -0.47 12.66
C GLU A 44 -4.92 -1.52 12.65
N VAL A 45 -5.66 -1.66 11.54
CA VAL A 45 -6.71 -2.67 11.41
C VAL A 45 -6.15 -4.09 11.49
N PHE A 46 -5.02 -4.37 10.83
CA PHE A 46 -4.41 -5.70 10.85
C PHE A 46 -4.00 -6.12 12.26
N ASP A 47 -3.47 -5.20 13.05
CA ASP A 47 -3.02 -5.46 14.41
C ASP A 47 -4.20 -5.66 15.40
N MET A 48 -5.44 -5.32 15.02
CA MET A 48 -6.65 -5.58 15.83
C MET A 48 -7.13 -7.04 15.79
N PHE A 49 -6.64 -7.87 14.87
CA PHE A 49 -7.15 -9.23 14.66
C PHE A 49 -6.04 -10.28 14.71
N GLU A 50 -6.04 -11.13 15.75
CA GLU A 50 -5.06 -12.22 15.92
C GLU A 50 -5.03 -13.21 14.74
N ALA A 51 -6.11 -13.30 13.97
CA ALA A 51 -6.17 -14.17 12.80
C ALA A 51 -5.28 -13.67 11.64
N VAL A 52 -4.85 -12.41 11.64
CA VAL A 52 -4.00 -11.84 10.59
C VAL A 52 -2.55 -12.23 10.84
N VAL A 53 -2.01 -13.08 9.98
CA VAL A 53 -0.66 -13.66 10.11
C VAL A 53 0.36 -13.08 9.13
N GLY A 54 -0.05 -12.15 8.29
CA GLY A 54 0.87 -11.47 7.39
C GLY A 54 0.20 -10.40 6.51
N GLU A 55 1.06 -9.61 5.87
CA GLU A 55 0.68 -8.48 5.04
C GLU A 55 1.63 -8.39 3.82
N GLN A 56 1.08 -8.42 2.60
CA GLN A 56 1.80 -8.26 1.34
C GLN A 56 1.21 -7.06 0.61
N VAL A 57 1.93 -5.93 0.64
CA VAL A 57 1.47 -4.68 0.03
C VAL A 57 1.38 -4.83 -1.49
N TRP A 58 0.36 -4.22 -2.09
CA TRP A 58 0.25 -4.13 -3.54
C TRP A 58 0.58 -2.72 -4.03
N ASN A 59 1.67 -2.47 -4.74
CA ASN A 59 2.66 -3.41 -5.30
C ASN A 59 4.09 -3.05 -4.83
N LEU A 60 5.06 -3.92 -5.09
CA LEU A 60 6.47 -3.59 -4.89
C LEU A 60 6.87 -2.40 -5.77
N CYS A 61 6.62 -2.47 -7.08
CA CYS A 61 6.98 -1.40 -8.02
C CYS A 61 5.78 -1.03 -8.89
N ASP A 62 5.74 0.22 -9.36
CA ASP A 62 4.84 0.61 -10.45
C ASP A 62 5.08 -0.28 -11.70
N PHE A 63 4.01 -0.61 -12.42
CA PHE A 63 4.08 -1.55 -13.55
C PHE A 63 3.09 -1.22 -14.68
N GLN A 64 3.34 -1.76 -15.88
CA GLN A 64 2.53 -1.47 -17.06
C GLN A 64 1.17 -2.17 -17.02
N THR A 65 0.14 -1.48 -17.52
CA THR A 65 -1.18 -2.06 -17.80
C THR A 65 -1.61 -1.70 -19.23
N GLY A 66 -2.74 -2.23 -19.68
CA GLY A 66 -3.43 -1.63 -20.83
C GLY A 66 -3.78 -0.16 -20.54
N GLU A 67 -3.85 0.65 -21.60
CA GLU A 67 -4.22 2.07 -21.50
C GLU A 67 -5.68 2.22 -21.03
N GLY A 68 -5.95 3.28 -20.27
CA GLY A 68 -7.29 3.60 -19.82
C GLY A 68 -7.34 4.79 -18.87
N ILE A 69 -8.53 5.37 -18.70
CA ILE A 69 -8.72 6.62 -17.92
C ILE A 69 -8.38 6.49 -16.42
N MET A 70 -8.24 5.26 -15.92
CA MET A 70 -7.85 4.96 -14.52
C MET A 70 -6.38 4.54 -14.38
N ARG A 71 -5.58 4.62 -15.46
CA ARG A 71 -4.19 4.14 -15.51
C ARG A 71 -3.30 5.22 -16.10
N VAL A 72 -2.68 6.01 -15.22
CA VAL A 72 -1.76 7.08 -15.59
C VAL A 72 -0.39 6.47 -15.87
N ASP A 73 -0.16 6.05 -17.12
CA ASP A 73 1.02 5.27 -17.52
C ASP A 73 1.23 4.02 -16.65
N GLY A 74 0.20 3.16 -16.63
CA GLY A 74 0.20 1.91 -15.87
C GLY A 74 -0.46 2.01 -14.50
N ASN A 75 -0.08 1.08 -13.62
CA ASN A 75 -0.48 1.03 -12.22
C ASN A 75 0.56 1.76 -11.37
N LYS A 76 0.11 2.66 -10.50
CA LYS A 76 0.93 3.53 -9.66
C LYS A 76 0.86 3.16 -8.19
N LYS A 77 0.38 1.95 -7.86
CA LYS A 77 0.29 1.46 -6.47
C LYS A 77 1.62 1.03 -5.88
N GLY A 78 2.71 1.09 -6.66
CA GLY A 78 4.03 0.72 -6.19
C GLY A 78 4.46 1.57 -5.00
N VAL A 79 5.09 0.95 -4.00
CA VAL A 79 5.84 1.67 -2.97
C VAL A 79 7.22 2.12 -3.49
N PHE A 80 7.68 1.50 -4.56
CA PHE A 80 8.74 2.00 -5.42
C PHE A 80 8.20 2.41 -6.79
N THR A 81 8.86 3.37 -7.42
CA THR A 81 8.66 3.70 -8.83
C THR A 81 9.05 2.54 -9.74
N ARG A 82 8.70 2.64 -11.03
CA ARG A 82 9.05 1.62 -12.02
C ARG A 82 10.57 1.49 -12.22
N ASP A 83 11.35 2.54 -11.98
CA ASP A 83 12.82 2.55 -12.00
C ASP A 83 13.44 2.29 -10.61
N ARG A 84 12.64 1.76 -9.67
CA ARG A 84 13.05 1.21 -8.38
C ARG A 84 13.58 2.27 -7.40
N GLN A 85 13.08 3.49 -7.50
CA GLN A 85 13.31 4.54 -6.50
C GLN A 85 12.17 4.54 -5.48
N PRO A 86 12.45 4.78 -4.19
CA PRO A 86 11.44 4.74 -3.15
C PRO A 86 10.50 5.96 -3.22
N LYS A 87 9.19 5.73 -3.03
CA LYS A 87 8.23 6.77 -2.61
C LYS A 87 8.26 6.89 -1.08
N ALA A 88 7.59 7.88 -0.50
CA ALA A 88 7.49 8.05 0.95
C ALA A 88 7.01 6.78 1.68
N ALA A 89 6.05 6.05 1.09
CA ALA A 89 5.51 4.81 1.67
C ALA A 89 6.54 3.69 1.88
N ALA A 90 7.63 3.65 1.11
CA ALA A 90 8.69 2.65 1.31
C ALA A 90 9.36 2.81 2.69
N TYR A 91 9.46 4.05 3.19
CA TYR A 91 10.02 4.33 4.51
C TYR A 91 9.06 3.93 5.63
N VAL A 92 7.74 4.12 5.44
CA VAL A 92 6.70 3.64 6.37
C VAL A 92 6.78 2.12 6.54
N LEU A 93 6.89 1.38 5.43
CA LEU A 93 7.02 -0.07 5.48
C LEU A 93 8.32 -0.52 6.12
N ARG A 94 9.44 0.15 5.83
CA ARG A 94 10.73 -0.18 6.46
C ARG A 94 10.65 -0.05 7.98
N GLU A 95 10.15 1.08 8.48
CA GLU A 95 10.03 1.31 9.93
C GLU A 95 9.17 0.25 10.62
N ARG A 96 8.02 -0.09 10.03
CA ARG A 96 7.15 -1.14 10.57
C ARG A 96 7.79 -2.52 10.53
N TRP A 97 8.36 -2.92 9.39
CA TRP A 97 8.86 -4.29 9.21
C TRP A 97 10.19 -4.57 9.92
N GLU A 98 10.97 -3.54 10.24
CA GLU A 98 12.17 -3.68 11.08
C GLU A 98 11.82 -3.85 12.57
N THR A 99 10.62 -3.44 13.00
CA THR A 99 10.21 -3.44 14.42
C THR A 99 9.14 -4.48 14.76
N LYS A 100 8.66 -5.23 13.77
CA LYS A 100 7.72 -6.36 13.92
C LYS A 100 8.39 -7.64 14.37
#